data_AF-A0A9W8BIE7-F1
#
_entry.id   AF-A0A9W8BIE7-F1
#
_cell.length_a   1.000
_cell.length_b   1.000
_cell.length_c   1.000
_cell.angle_alpha   90.00
_cell.angle_beta   90.00
_cell.angle_gamma   90.00
#
_symmetry.space_group_name_H-M   'P 1'
#
loop_
_entity.id
_entity.type
_entity.pdbx_description
1 polymer ?
#
loop_
_entity_poly.entity_id
_entity_poly.type
_entity_poly.pdbx_seq_one_letter_code
_entity_poly.pdbx_strand_id
1 'polypeptide(L)'
;MASFHGTSTVANDKNESDVLNSQLKQLGRTPGHIVPIVCQKWMTGHAKGASAAFIINGVLQSLRTGLVPGNRNADNIDKAMEEFDYALYLSKSVQTSGIKAGLLKSFGFGQVGGELLIVHADYLLATLSREQLGKYNSKLQQRMPEANRYLQNVLVGKHPFVQVKSHPPYTAEQEKSIYLNPLARAKYDSASGEYKF
;
A
#
# COMPACT_ATOMS: atom_id res chain seq x y z
N MET A 1 6.18 11.42 2.45
CA MET A 1 5.91 11.03 3.85
C MET A 1 6.71 9.78 4.17
N ALA A 2 6.94 9.48 5.45
CA ALA A 2 7.44 8.19 5.88
C ALA A 2 6.42 7.54 6.83
N SER A 3 6.18 6.24 6.69
CA SER A 3 5.36 5.48 7.61
C SER A 3 6.26 4.50 8.35
N PHE A 4 6.40 4.75 9.65
CA PHE A 4 7.32 4.04 10.51
C PHE A 4 6.76 2.72 10.98
N HIS A 5 7.65 1.82 11.39
CA HIS A 5 7.26 0.67 12.16
C HIS A 5 6.58 1.15 13.45
N GLY A 6 7.15 2.12 14.17
CA GLY A 6 6.52 2.87 15.26
C GLY A 6 5.82 1.97 16.26
N THR A 7 6.58 1.13 16.97
CA THR A 7 6.03 0.13 17.90
C THR A 7 5.71 0.68 19.28
N SER A 8 5.92 1.99 19.50
CA SER A 8 5.77 2.62 20.81
C SER A 8 6.76 2.04 21.83
N THR A 9 7.91 1.57 21.36
CA THR A 9 9.02 1.12 22.22
C THR A 9 10.17 2.10 22.12
N VAL A 10 10.80 2.40 23.26
CA VAL A 10 11.87 3.42 23.36
C VAL A 10 12.99 3.15 22.35
N ALA A 11 13.46 1.90 22.27
CA ALA A 11 14.55 1.52 21.39
C ALA A 11 14.18 1.63 19.90
N ASN A 12 13.01 1.14 19.50
CA ASN A 12 12.59 1.16 18.09
C ASN A 12 12.40 2.60 17.61
N ASP A 13 11.59 3.38 18.32
CA ASP A 13 11.10 4.65 17.78
C ASP A 13 12.24 5.67 17.67
N LYS A 14 13.22 5.63 18.59
CA LYS A 14 14.47 6.41 18.44
C LYS A 14 15.30 5.91 17.26
N ASN A 15 15.53 4.61 17.16
CA ASN A 15 16.35 4.02 16.09
C ASN A 15 15.77 4.32 14.69
N GLU A 16 14.46 4.16 14.48
CA GLU A 16 13.85 4.45 13.17
C GLU A 16 14.02 5.91 12.75
N SER A 17 13.89 6.80 13.72
CA SER A 17 14.04 8.24 13.54
C SER A 17 15.47 8.60 13.17
N ASP A 18 16.46 8.03 13.87
CA ASP A 18 17.88 8.18 13.54
C ASP A 18 18.19 7.65 12.13
N VAL A 19 17.79 6.41 11.82
CA VAL A 19 18.06 5.83 10.50
C VAL A 19 17.46 6.69 9.38
N LEU A 20 16.23 7.16 9.52
CA LEU A 20 15.63 8.08 8.53
C LEU A 20 16.46 9.37 8.41
N ASN A 21 16.75 10.02 9.54
CA ASN A 21 17.45 11.30 9.57
C ASN A 21 18.85 11.20 8.96
N SER A 22 19.59 10.16 9.33
CA SER A 22 20.93 9.85 8.82
C SER A 22 20.92 9.54 7.32
N GLN A 23 19.96 8.75 6.83
CA GLN A 23 19.80 8.52 5.38
C GLN A 23 19.50 9.82 4.62
N LEU A 24 18.60 10.66 5.12
CA LEU A 24 18.24 11.92 4.47
C LEU A 24 19.41 12.92 4.49
N LYS A 25 20.18 12.99 5.59
CA LYS A 25 21.43 13.75 5.68
C LYS A 25 22.42 13.29 4.61
N GLN A 26 22.67 11.98 4.52
CA GLN A 26 23.62 11.40 3.58
C GLN A 26 23.22 11.63 2.11
N LEU A 27 21.92 11.59 1.81
CA LEU A 27 21.39 11.82 0.47
C LEU A 27 21.31 13.33 0.10
N GLY A 28 21.77 14.22 0.99
CA GLY A 28 21.76 15.66 0.73
C GLY A 28 20.36 16.27 0.71
N ARG A 29 19.44 15.75 1.54
CA ARG A 29 18.10 16.34 1.68
C ARG A 29 18.25 17.81 2.06
N THR A 30 17.50 18.68 1.37
CA THR A 30 17.52 20.11 1.64
C THR A 30 17.06 20.41 3.07
N PRO A 31 17.80 21.20 3.87
CA PRO A 31 17.37 21.64 5.19
C PRO A 31 15.98 22.30 5.15
N GLY A 32 15.13 21.99 6.13
CA GLY A 32 13.73 22.45 6.18
C GLY A 32 12.76 21.65 5.31
N HIS A 33 13.22 20.76 4.41
CA HIS A 33 12.35 19.83 3.67
C HIS A 33 12.05 18.56 4.48
N ILE A 34 11.39 18.76 5.63
CA ILE A 34 11.09 17.76 6.64
C ILE A 34 10.09 16.72 6.11
N VAL A 35 10.19 15.47 6.56
CA VAL A 35 9.31 14.36 6.18
C VAL A 35 8.27 14.10 7.27
N PRO A 36 6.96 14.23 6.97
CA PRO A 36 5.91 13.83 7.89
C PRO A 36 5.97 12.33 8.19
N ILE A 37 5.95 11.99 9.48
CA ILE A 37 6.01 10.63 10.01
C ILE A 37 4.61 10.15 10.38
N VAL A 38 4.25 8.95 9.91
CA VAL A 38 3.01 8.26 10.23
C VAL A 38 3.32 7.02 11.06
N CYS A 39 2.76 6.95 12.28
CA CYS A 39 2.92 5.82 13.20
C CYS A 39 1.61 5.04 13.35
N GLN A 40 1.14 4.36 12.29
CA GLN A 40 -0.20 3.74 12.22
C GLN A 40 -0.56 2.81 13.39
N LYS A 41 0.44 2.20 14.03
CA LYS A 41 0.25 1.27 15.16
C LYS A 41 -0.39 1.92 16.39
N TRP A 42 -0.43 3.26 16.49
CA TRP A 42 -1.21 3.94 17.53
C TRP A 42 -2.70 3.53 17.50
N MET A 43 -3.23 3.24 16.31
CA MET A 43 -4.62 2.83 16.11
C MET A 43 -4.76 1.30 15.95
N THR A 44 -3.85 0.67 15.20
CA THR A 44 -4.00 -0.75 14.81
C THR A 44 -3.36 -1.72 15.78
N GLY A 45 -2.52 -1.24 16.71
CA GLY A 45 -1.59 -2.07 17.45
C GLY A 45 -0.52 -2.72 16.54
N HIS A 46 0.28 -3.62 17.11
CA HIS A 46 1.33 -4.33 16.39
C HIS A 46 0.90 -5.73 15.95
N ALA A 47 0.57 -5.88 14.67
CA ALA A 47 0.12 -7.14 14.06
C ALA A 47 1.25 -8.13 13.70
N LYS A 48 2.42 -8.03 14.34
CA LYS A 48 3.63 -8.83 14.05
C LYS A 48 3.90 -8.92 12.54
N GLY A 49 3.84 -10.10 11.93
CA GLY A 49 4.12 -10.34 10.51
C GLY A 49 3.23 -9.55 9.54
N ALA A 50 1.98 -9.23 9.90
CA ALA A 50 1.08 -8.47 9.04
C ALA A 50 1.31 -6.95 9.10
N SER A 51 2.18 -6.47 10.00
CA SER A 51 2.33 -5.03 10.26
C SER A 51 2.74 -4.24 9.02
N ALA A 52 3.68 -4.75 8.23
CA ALA A 52 4.13 -4.08 7.01
C ALA A 52 3.00 -3.97 5.99
N ALA A 53 2.14 -5.00 5.84
CA ALA A 53 1.02 -4.98 4.92
C ALA A 53 -0.01 -3.88 5.28
N PHE A 54 -0.30 -3.67 6.57
CA PHE A 54 -1.19 -2.59 7.01
C PHE A 54 -0.59 -1.21 6.72
N ILE A 55 0.72 -1.07 6.93
CA ILE A 55 1.44 0.17 6.62
C ILE A 55 1.41 0.44 5.11
N ILE A 56 1.66 -0.57 4.26
CA ILE A 56 1.55 -0.44 2.80
C ILE A 56 0.16 0.06 2.41
N ASN A 57 -0.91 -0.54 2.96
CA ASN A 57 -2.27 -0.10 2.68
C ASN A 57 -2.50 1.37 3.09
N GLY A 58 -2.00 1.79 4.26
CA GLY A 58 -2.10 3.18 4.71
C GLY A 58 -1.30 4.17 3.83
N VAL A 59 -0.11 3.77 3.37
CA VAL A 59 0.70 4.57 2.44
C VAL A 59 -0.03 4.72 1.11
N LEU A 60 -0.57 3.64 0.54
CA LEU A 60 -1.32 3.69 -0.72
C LEU A 60 -2.57 4.57 -0.61
N GLN A 61 -3.29 4.51 0.52
CA GLN A 61 -4.42 5.38 0.80
C GLN A 61 -3.99 6.85 0.86
N SER A 62 -2.89 7.14 1.56
CA SER A 62 -2.35 8.51 1.71
C SER A 62 -1.87 9.08 0.37
N LEU A 63 -1.21 8.26 -0.46
CA LEU A 63 -0.81 8.64 -1.83
C LEU A 63 -2.04 9.02 -2.65
N ARG A 64 -3.11 8.22 -2.60
CA ARG A 64 -4.34 8.45 -3.36
C ARG A 64 -5.12 9.69 -2.90
N THR A 65 -5.14 9.99 -1.61
CA THR A 65 -5.98 11.08 -1.05
C THR A 65 -5.21 12.38 -0.78
N GLY A 66 -3.88 12.32 -0.76
CA GLY A 66 -3.03 13.43 -0.30
C GLY A 66 -3.13 13.70 1.20
N LEU A 67 -3.84 12.87 1.98
CA LEU A 67 -4.00 13.04 3.42
C LEU A 67 -2.84 12.35 4.15
N VAL A 68 -2.14 13.08 5.02
CA VAL A 68 -1.18 12.50 5.97
C VAL A 68 -1.88 12.31 7.33
N PRO A 69 -2.14 11.07 7.78
CA PRO A 69 -2.79 10.83 9.05
C PRO A 69 -1.85 11.12 10.24
N GLY A 70 -2.35 11.87 11.21
CA GLY A 70 -1.63 12.14 12.46
C GLY A 70 -1.75 10.99 13.48
N ASN A 71 -0.76 10.88 14.36
CA ASN A 71 -0.81 10.03 15.54
C ASN A 71 -1.60 10.72 16.66
N ARG A 72 -2.87 10.34 16.85
CA ARG A 72 -3.72 10.98 17.88
C ARG A 72 -3.29 10.67 19.31
N ASN A 73 -2.45 9.66 19.51
CA ASN A 73 -1.90 9.31 20.82
C ASN A 73 -0.51 9.94 21.04
N ALA A 74 0.00 10.74 20.10
CA ALA A 74 1.18 11.57 20.33
C ALA A 74 0.78 12.81 21.15
N ASP A 75 0.56 12.60 22.44
CA ASP A 75 0.22 13.62 23.43
C ASP A 75 1.38 14.60 23.65
N ASN A 76 2.60 14.06 23.76
CA ASN A 76 3.83 14.83 23.77
C ASN A 76 4.94 14.08 23.03
N ILE A 77 5.64 14.76 22.13
CA ILE A 77 6.80 14.17 21.45
C ILE A 77 7.98 14.17 22.41
N ASP A 78 8.68 13.03 22.51
CA ASP A 78 9.88 12.90 23.34
C ASP A 78 10.93 13.94 22.92
N LYS A 79 11.53 14.63 23.89
CA LYS A 79 12.60 15.60 23.69
C LYS A 79 13.79 15.01 22.94
N ALA A 80 14.06 13.71 23.12
CA ALA A 80 15.10 13.02 22.37
C ALA A 80 14.85 13.02 20.85
N MET A 81 13.62 13.25 20.38
CA MET A 81 13.33 13.31 18.95
C MET A 81 13.68 14.66 18.31
N GLU A 82 14.00 15.68 19.11
CA GLU A 82 14.39 17.02 18.63
C GLU A 82 15.69 17.00 17.83
N GLU A 83 16.56 16.00 18.04
CA GLU A 83 17.82 15.82 17.30
C GLU A 83 17.63 15.41 15.82
N PHE A 84 16.41 15.02 15.43
CA PHE A 84 16.10 14.49 14.10
C PHE A 84 15.50 15.55 13.16
N ASP A 85 16.36 16.41 12.62
CA ASP A 85 16.03 17.55 11.74
C ASP A 85 15.05 17.26 10.58
N TYR A 86 15.03 16.02 10.08
CA TYR A 86 14.21 15.63 8.91
C TYR A 86 12.93 14.85 9.24
N ALA A 87 12.59 14.65 10.51
CA ALA A 87 11.37 13.98 10.93
C ALA A 87 10.34 14.97 11.51
N LEU A 88 9.10 14.93 11.02
CA LEU A 88 7.98 15.70 11.58
C LEU A 88 6.91 14.75 12.12
N TYR A 89 6.72 14.76 13.44
CA TYR A 89 5.69 13.96 14.12
C TYR A 89 4.39 14.77 14.24
N LEU A 90 3.34 14.31 13.57
CA LEU A 90 2.04 14.98 13.54
C LEU A 90 1.08 14.32 14.52
N SER A 91 0.43 15.10 15.40
CA SER A 91 -0.67 14.60 16.25
C SER A 91 -2.05 14.70 15.60
N LYS A 92 -2.18 15.56 14.57
CA LYS A 92 -3.40 15.78 13.79
C LYS A 92 -3.17 15.46 12.33
N SER A 93 -4.22 15.05 11.63
CA SER A 93 -4.13 14.77 10.20
C SER A 93 -3.99 16.06 9.41
N VAL A 94 -3.17 16.04 8.36
CA VAL A 94 -2.91 17.19 7.50
C VAL A 94 -3.28 16.83 6.07
N GLN A 95 -4.19 17.60 5.48
CA GLN A 95 -4.49 17.50 4.05
C GLN A 95 -3.40 18.26 3.29
N THR A 96 -2.75 17.57 2.36
CA THR A 96 -1.74 18.17 1.48
C THR A 96 -2.32 18.40 0.08
N SER A 97 -1.57 19.09 -0.78
CA SER A 97 -1.87 19.20 -2.21
C SER A 97 -1.55 17.93 -3.01
N GLY A 98 -0.93 16.93 -2.38
CA GLY A 98 -0.56 15.65 -2.99
C GLY A 98 0.74 15.09 -2.40
N ILE A 99 0.85 13.76 -2.40
CA ILE A 99 2.02 13.05 -1.89
C ILE A 99 2.67 12.30 -3.05
N LYS A 100 3.93 12.64 -3.34
CA LYS A 100 4.67 12.05 -4.47
C LYS A 100 5.20 10.63 -4.18
N ALA A 101 5.59 10.40 -2.93
CA ALA A 101 6.11 9.12 -2.48
C ALA A 101 5.91 8.91 -0.96
N GLY A 102 5.79 7.64 -0.58
CA GLY A 102 5.77 7.18 0.80
C GLY A 102 6.90 6.18 1.05
N LEU A 103 7.72 6.43 2.07
CA LEU A 103 8.74 5.50 2.53
C LEU A 103 8.20 4.69 3.71
N LEU A 104 8.09 3.38 3.57
CA LEU A 104 7.78 2.47 4.66
C LEU A 104 9.07 1.98 5.31
N LYS A 105 9.07 1.90 6.64
CA LYS A 105 10.11 1.22 7.43
C LYS A 105 9.50 0.13 8.30
N SER A 106 10.20 -1.00 8.43
CA SER A 106 9.81 -2.11 9.29
C SER A 106 11.03 -2.80 9.88
N PHE A 107 11.06 -2.93 11.21
CA PHE A 107 12.13 -3.60 11.94
C PHE A 107 11.54 -4.71 12.80
N GLY A 108 12.01 -5.93 12.58
CA GLY A 108 11.57 -7.13 13.27
C GLY A 108 12.69 -7.79 14.06
N PHE A 109 12.29 -8.74 14.90
CA PHE A 109 13.22 -9.57 15.68
C PHE A 109 14.11 -10.40 14.74
N GLY A 110 15.32 -10.72 15.19
CA GLY A 110 16.30 -11.42 14.35
C GLY A 110 16.99 -10.52 13.34
N GLN A 111 17.14 -9.22 13.65
CA GLN A 111 17.82 -8.23 12.81
C GLN A 111 17.19 -8.07 11.41
N VAL A 112 15.87 -8.25 11.31
CA VAL A 112 15.16 -8.13 10.05
C VAL A 112 14.72 -6.67 9.87
N GLY A 113 15.56 -5.87 9.23
CA GLY A 113 15.22 -4.52 8.76
C GLY A 113 14.73 -4.54 7.31
N GLY A 114 13.69 -3.78 7.00
CA GLY A 114 13.17 -3.64 5.65
C GLY A 114 12.62 -2.24 5.39
N GLU A 115 12.90 -1.71 4.20
CA GLU A 115 12.37 -0.43 3.72
C GLU A 115 11.75 -0.59 2.35
N LEU A 116 10.68 0.15 2.09
CA LEU A 116 10.00 0.16 0.80
C LEU A 116 9.63 1.59 0.43
N LEU A 117 10.14 2.07 -0.71
CA LEU A 117 9.72 3.33 -1.30
C LEU A 117 8.59 3.08 -2.30
N ILE A 118 7.42 3.66 -2.03
CA ILE A 118 6.25 3.60 -2.92
C ILE A 118 6.08 4.96 -3.57
N VAL A 119 6.09 5.01 -4.90
CA VAL A 119 5.91 6.23 -5.70
C VAL A 119 4.46 6.32 -6.18
N HIS A 120 3.92 7.54 -6.28
CA HIS A 120 2.56 7.78 -6.75
C HIS A 120 2.31 7.19 -8.16
N ALA A 121 1.16 6.55 -8.37
CA ALA A 121 0.86 5.82 -9.61
C ALA A 121 0.84 6.72 -10.87
N ASP A 122 0.54 8.01 -10.70
CA ASP A 122 0.56 8.98 -11.81
C ASP A 122 1.92 9.05 -12.52
N TYR A 123 3.03 8.80 -11.82
CA TYR A 123 4.35 8.76 -12.45
C TYR A 123 4.47 7.61 -13.47
N LEU A 124 3.83 6.47 -13.20
CA LEU A 124 3.74 5.37 -14.16
C LEU A 124 2.81 5.73 -15.32
N LEU A 125 1.63 6.26 -15.02
CA LEU A 125 0.63 6.63 -16.04
C LEU A 125 1.15 7.73 -16.98
N ALA A 126 2.00 8.63 -16.47
CA ALA A 126 2.64 9.68 -17.27
C ALA A 126 3.61 9.15 -18.33
N THR A 127 4.05 7.88 -18.24
CA THR A 127 4.89 7.24 -19.27
C THR A 127 4.10 6.75 -20.49
N LEU A 128 2.77 6.71 -20.40
CA LEU A 128 1.90 6.23 -21.47
C LEU A 128 1.59 7.34 -22.48
N SER A 129 1.39 6.95 -23.74
CA SER A 129 0.82 7.87 -24.74
C SER A 129 -0.62 8.24 -24.37
N ARG A 130 -1.12 9.37 -24.90
CA ARG A 130 -2.51 9.79 -24.69
C ARG A 130 -3.53 8.71 -25.10
N GLU A 131 -3.24 8.00 -26.18
CA GLU A 131 -4.08 6.90 -26.67
C GLU A 131 -4.08 5.71 -25.70
N GLN A 132 -2.89 5.30 -25.22
CA GLN A 132 -2.76 4.19 -24.26
C GLN A 132 -3.46 4.51 -22.94
N LEU A 133 -3.27 5.74 -22.43
CA LEU A 133 -3.93 6.21 -21.22
C LEU A 133 -5.45 6.27 -21.41
N GLY A 134 -5.93 6.73 -22.58
CA GLY A 134 -7.34 6.71 -22.94
C GLY A 134 -7.93 5.29 -22.90
N LYS A 135 -7.27 4.32 -23.53
CA LYS A 135 -7.68 2.91 -23.50
C LYS A 135 -7.70 2.32 -22.09
N TYR A 136 -6.69 2.64 -21.28
CA TYR A 136 -6.64 2.23 -19.87
C TYR A 136 -7.83 2.79 -19.09
N ASN A 137 -8.10 4.09 -19.22
CA ASN A 137 -9.19 4.76 -18.53
C ASN A 137 -10.55 4.20 -18.95
N SER A 138 -10.77 3.93 -20.24
CA SER A 138 -12.02 3.30 -20.71
C SER A 138 -12.25 1.93 -20.06
N LYS A 139 -11.21 1.09 -19.97
CA LYS A 139 -11.31 -0.22 -19.29
C LYS A 139 -11.57 -0.08 -17.79
N LEU A 140 -10.94 0.89 -17.14
CA LEU A 140 -11.14 1.17 -15.71
C LEU A 140 -12.59 1.61 -15.43
N GLN A 141 -13.11 2.54 -16.25
CA GLN A 141 -14.48 3.05 -16.11
C GLN A 141 -15.54 1.98 -16.35
N GLN A 142 -15.26 0.97 -17.18
CA GLN A 142 -16.15 -0.19 -17.33
C GLN A 142 -16.09 -1.13 -16.10
N ARG A 143 -14.90 -1.36 -15.54
CA ARG A 143 -14.69 -2.29 -14.42
C ARG A 143 -15.23 -1.75 -13.08
N MET A 144 -15.12 -0.45 -12.82
CA MET A 144 -15.47 0.12 -11.50
C MET A 144 -16.94 -0.11 -11.12
N PRO A 145 -17.94 0.15 -11.98
CA PRO A 145 -19.34 -0.15 -11.67
C PRO A 145 -19.60 -1.63 -11.41
N GLU A 146 -18.95 -2.53 -12.16
CA GLU A 146 -19.10 -3.98 -11.97
C GLU A 146 -18.57 -4.42 -10.61
N ALA A 147 -17.39 -3.94 -10.22
CA ALA A 147 -16.79 -4.22 -8.92
C ALA A 147 -17.63 -3.65 -7.77
N ASN A 148 -18.16 -2.43 -7.92
CA ASN A 148 -19.05 -1.82 -6.94
C ASN A 148 -20.36 -2.61 -6.79
N ARG A 149 -20.96 -3.03 -7.90
CA ARG A 149 -22.16 -3.87 -7.89
C ARG A 149 -21.91 -5.22 -7.22
N TYR A 150 -20.76 -5.85 -7.48
CA TYR A 150 -20.37 -7.08 -6.80
C TYR A 150 -20.30 -6.87 -5.28
N LEU A 151 -19.61 -5.81 -4.82
CA LEU A 151 -19.52 -5.49 -3.40
C LEU A 151 -20.88 -5.19 -2.77
N GLN A 152 -21.74 -4.44 -3.45
CA GLN A 152 -23.10 -4.15 -2.99
C GLN A 152 -23.93 -5.43 -2.85
N ASN A 153 -23.86 -6.34 -3.83
CA ASN A 153 -24.53 -7.62 -3.77
C ASN A 153 -24.07 -8.46 -2.56
N VAL A 154 -22.78 -8.41 -2.21
CA VAL A 154 -22.25 -9.04 -0.98
C VAL A 154 -22.89 -8.42 0.26
N LEU A 155 -22.92 -7.08 0.36
CA LEU A 155 -23.44 -6.37 1.53
C LEU A 155 -24.93 -6.64 1.77
N VAL A 156 -25.73 -6.79 0.71
CA VAL A 156 -27.15 -7.11 0.82
C VAL A 156 -27.43 -8.62 0.90
N GLY A 157 -26.39 -9.47 0.99
CA GLY A 157 -26.53 -10.91 1.18
C GLY A 157 -26.94 -11.70 -0.06
N LYS A 158 -26.79 -11.15 -1.28
CA LYS A 158 -27.10 -11.90 -2.52
C LYS A 158 -26.11 -13.03 -2.79
N HIS A 159 -24.85 -12.88 -2.37
CA HIS A 159 -23.82 -13.92 -2.44
C HIS A 159 -22.70 -13.63 -1.44
N PRO A 160 -21.87 -14.63 -1.05
CA PRO A 160 -20.73 -14.37 -0.18
C PRO A 160 -19.64 -13.51 -0.85
N PHE A 161 -18.78 -12.88 -0.06
CA PHE A 161 -17.64 -12.13 -0.59
C PHE A 161 -16.64 -13.05 -1.31
N VAL A 162 -16.34 -14.18 -0.68
CA VAL A 162 -15.44 -15.22 -1.21
C VAL A 162 -16.27 -16.27 -1.94
N GLN A 163 -16.00 -16.42 -3.24
CA GLN A 163 -16.57 -17.48 -4.07
C GLN A 163 -15.56 -18.63 -4.14
N VAL A 164 -15.85 -19.72 -3.42
CA VAL A 164 -14.97 -20.90 -3.39
C VAL A 164 -15.09 -21.63 -4.72
N LYS A 165 -13.97 -21.78 -5.44
CA LYS A 165 -13.93 -22.58 -6.67
C LYS A 165 -13.79 -24.06 -6.33
N SER A 166 -14.60 -24.90 -6.97
CA SER A 166 -14.58 -26.36 -6.81
C SER A 166 -13.58 -27.07 -7.72
N HIS A 167 -13.11 -26.40 -8.77
CA HIS A 167 -12.29 -26.99 -9.82
C HIS A 167 -11.36 -25.94 -10.47
N PRO A 168 -10.22 -26.35 -11.05
CA PRO A 168 -9.39 -25.48 -11.88
C PRO A 168 -10.11 -25.12 -13.19
N PRO A 169 -9.63 -24.10 -13.93
CA PRO A 169 -10.23 -23.67 -15.19
C PRO A 169 -10.01 -24.64 -16.38
N TYR A 170 -9.47 -25.84 -16.13
CA TYR A 170 -9.14 -26.86 -17.14
C TYR A 170 -9.56 -28.25 -16.67
N THR A 171 -9.79 -29.15 -17.62
CA THR A 171 -10.07 -30.56 -17.32
C THR A 171 -8.79 -31.34 -17.05
N ALA A 172 -8.90 -32.55 -16.49
CA ALA A 172 -7.76 -33.43 -16.23
C ALA A 172 -7.00 -33.80 -17.53
N GLU A 173 -7.71 -33.91 -18.65
CA GLU A 173 -7.14 -34.21 -19.96
C GLU A 173 -6.35 -33.02 -20.53
N GLN A 174 -6.78 -31.80 -20.22
CA GLN A 174 -6.13 -30.56 -20.67
C GLN A 174 -4.93 -30.15 -19.79
N GLU A 175 -4.83 -30.65 -18.54
CA GLU A 175 -3.86 -30.19 -17.55
C GLU A 175 -2.42 -30.15 -18.09
N LYS A 176 -1.94 -31.26 -18.67
CA LYS A 176 -0.57 -31.35 -19.19
C LYS A 176 -0.34 -30.42 -20.38
N SER A 177 -1.31 -30.32 -21.30
CA SER A 177 -1.15 -29.50 -22.49
C SER A 177 -1.15 -28.01 -22.16
N ILE A 178 -1.89 -27.60 -21.12
CA ILE A 178 -1.90 -26.21 -20.63
C ILE A 178 -0.62 -25.87 -19.88
N TYR A 179 -0.16 -26.74 -18.97
CA TYR A 179 1.09 -26.50 -18.22
C TYR A 179 2.31 -26.37 -19.14
N LEU A 180 2.32 -27.07 -20.27
CA LEU A 180 3.41 -27.05 -21.24
C LEU A 180 3.28 -25.93 -22.29
N ASN A 181 2.15 -25.20 -22.33
CA ASN A 181 1.93 -24.14 -23.31
C ASN A 181 1.94 -22.74 -22.66
N PRO A 182 3.04 -21.97 -22.77
CA PRO A 182 3.13 -20.63 -22.18
C PRO A 182 2.17 -19.61 -22.84
N LEU A 183 1.61 -19.93 -24.00
CA LEU A 183 0.65 -19.09 -24.73
C LEU A 183 -0.81 -19.45 -24.45
N ALA A 184 -1.09 -20.51 -23.67
CA ALA A 184 -2.46 -20.88 -23.32
C ALA A 184 -3.16 -19.76 -22.52
N ARG A 185 -4.41 -19.42 -22.87
CA ARG A 185 -5.21 -18.41 -22.17
C ARG A 185 -6.64 -18.92 -22.01
N ALA A 186 -7.16 -18.85 -20.79
CA ALA A 186 -8.58 -19.10 -20.52
C ALA A 186 -9.45 -18.02 -21.17
N LYS A 187 -10.63 -18.42 -21.63
CA LYS A 187 -11.66 -17.53 -22.19
C LYS A 187 -12.91 -17.60 -21.32
N TYR A 188 -13.65 -16.50 -21.28
CA TYR A 188 -14.93 -16.46 -20.59
C TYR A 188 -15.96 -17.28 -21.38
N ASP A 189 -16.52 -18.30 -20.74
CA ASP A 189 -17.65 -19.09 -21.22
C ASP A 189 -18.93 -18.49 -20.66
N SER A 190 -19.72 -17.85 -21.53
CA SER A 190 -20.99 -17.23 -21.12
C SER A 190 -22.06 -18.24 -20.73
N ALA A 191 -21.95 -19.50 -21.17
CA ALA A 191 -22.94 -20.52 -20.84
C ALA A 191 -22.80 -20.99 -19.38
N SER A 192 -21.57 -21.18 -18.91
CA SER A 192 -21.32 -21.52 -17.50
C SER A 192 -21.07 -20.31 -16.60
N GLY A 193 -20.79 -19.14 -17.16
CA GLY A 193 -20.42 -17.94 -16.41
C GLY A 193 -19.00 -18.00 -15.82
N GLU A 194 -18.11 -18.83 -16.36
CA GLU A 194 -16.77 -19.09 -15.82
C GLU A 194 -15.68 -18.90 -16.89
N TYR A 195 -14.42 -18.76 -16.45
CA TYR A 195 -13.29 -18.78 -17.36
C TYR A 195 -12.75 -20.21 -17.50
N LYS A 196 -12.68 -20.72 -18.74
CA LYS A 196 -12.23 -22.09 -19.07
C LYS A 196 -11.19 -22.07 -20.20
N PHE A 197 -10.39 -23.13 -20.28
CA PHE A 197 -9.41 -23.34 -21.36
C PHE A 197 -9.98 -24.14 -22.53
#